data_AF-A0A3R7M8J8-F1
#
_entry.id   AF-A0A3R7M8J8-F1
#
_cell.length_a   1.000
_cell.length_b   1.000
_cell.length_c   1.000
_cell.angle_alpha   90.00
_cell.angle_beta   90.00
_cell.angle_gamma   90.00
#
_symmetry.space_group_name_H-M   'P 1'
#
loop_
_entity.id
_entity.type
_entity.pdbx_description
1 polymer ?
#
loop_
_entity_poly.entity_id
_entity_poly.type
_entity_poly.pdbx_seq_one_letter_code
_entity_poly.pdbx_strand_id
1 'polypeptide(L)'
;MMIPTLTVMPDFGMGPFLWVNGPEDNSLGVGGNCCDATGRCGSHPMSDDLFEAFKEWIFEFESASWRPLEANGDSDDWERHALKEPELILDWNSFHARGLELARRLKAEVGANFRVVYEKPMEDPQRRIDEWREIRDDGSVVVLSGRFESSN
;
A
#
# COMPACT_ATOMS: atom_id res chain seq x y z
N MET A 1 -26.63 2.37 -1.86
CA MET A 1 -25.80 3.24 -1.01
C MET A 1 -24.36 2.97 -1.38
N MET A 2 -23.59 3.98 -1.76
CA MET A 2 -22.17 3.79 -2.05
C MET A 2 -21.41 3.65 -0.73
N ILE A 3 -20.48 2.71 -0.64
CA ILE A 3 -19.69 2.45 0.57
C ILE A 3 -18.30 3.08 0.44
N PRO A 4 -17.75 3.69 1.50
CA PRO A 4 -16.39 4.21 1.49
C PRO A 4 -15.36 3.09 1.24
N THR A 5 -14.21 3.47 0.68
CA THR A 5 -13.09 2.56 0.43
C THR A 5 -11.95 2.83 1.41
N LEU A 6 -11.47 1.78 2.05
CA LEU A 6 -10.23 1.76 2.81
C LEU A 6 -9.13 1.13 1.94
N THR A 7 -8.07 1.88 1.69
CA THR A 7 -6.90 1.40 0.95
C THR A 7 -5.76 1.15 1.93
N VAL A 8 -5.36 -0.10 2.06
CA VAL A 8 -4.14 -0.52 2.75
C VAL A 8 -2.98 -0.35 1.79
N MET A 9 -2.14 0.64 2.03
CA MET A 9 -0.98 0.95 1.19
C MET A 9 0.10 1.56 2.08
N PRO A 10 1.29 0.95 2.15
CA PRO A 10 2.40 1.53 2.88
C PRO A 10 2.98 2.70 2.08
N ASP A 11 3.41 3.75 2.77
CA ASP A 11 4.11 4.88 2.18
C ASP A 11 5.11 5.44 3.20
N PHE A 12 6.06 6.27 2.76
CA PHE A 12 7.04 6.90 3.64
C PHE A 12 6.50 8.19 4.25
N GLY A 13 7.01 8.53 5.44
CA GLY A 13 6.71 9.80 6.09
C GLY A 13 5.79 9.61 7.29
N MET A 14 6.31 8.91 8.31
CA MET A 14 5.66 8.56 9.58
C MET A 14 4.87 7.24 9.55
N GLY A 15 5.19 6.36 8.61
CA GLY A 15 4.56 5.07 8.43
C GLY A 15 3.06 5.14 8.18
N PRO A 16 2.56 5.93 7.21
CA PRO A 16 1.20 5.80 6.73
C PRO A 16 0.93 4.40 6.19
N PHE A 17 -0.23 3.83 6.52
CA PHE A 17 -0.61 2.49 6.07
C PHE A 17 -2.08 2.34 5.69
N LEU A 18 -2.93 3.29 6.05
CA LEU A 18 -4.37 3.25 5.72
C LEU A 18 -4.88 4.58 5.21
N TRP A 19 -5.55 4.53 4.06
CA TRP A 19 -6.15 5.66 3.39
C TRP A 19 -7.65 5.46 3.28
N VAL A 20 -8.43 6.54 3.35
CA VAL A 20 -9.89 6.49 3.25
C VAL A 20 -10.38 7.37 2.12
N ASN A 21 -11.16 6.78 1.22
CA ASN A 21 -11.86 7.48 0.17
C ASN A 21 -13.38 7.46 0.42
N GLY A 22 -14.01 8.62 0.27
CA GLY A 22 -15.44 8.80 0.55
C GLY A 22 -16.32 8.00 -0.42
N PRO A 23 -17.58 7.71 -0.04
CA PRO A 23 -18.49 6.93 -0.88
C PRO A 23 -18.83 7.63 -2.21
N GLU A 24 -18.72 8.96 -2.27
CA GLU A 24 -18.96 9.77 -3.49
C GLU A 24 -17.67 10.21 -4.18
N ASP A 25 -16.52 9.87 -3.60
CA ASP A 25 -15.23 10.29 -4.10
C ASP A 25 -14.75 9.28 -5.16
N ASN A 26 -15.07 9.62 -6.42
CA ASN A 26 -14.60 8.92 -7.61
C ASN A 26 -13.18 9.35 -8.01
N SER A 27 -12.42 10.01 -7.13
CA SER A 27 -11.03 10.31 -7.43
C SER A 27 -10.29 8.99 -7.66
N LEU A 28 -9.44 9.01 -8.68
CA LEU A 28 -8.48 7.94 -8.92
C LEU A 28 -7.43 7.86 -7.79
N GLY A 29 -7.53 8.67 -6.72
CA GLY A 29 -6.61 8.73 -5.59
C GLY A 29 -6.98 7.76 -4.45
N VAL A 30 -6.06 7.56 -3.50
CA VAL A 30 -6.28 6.67 -2.34
C VAL A 30 -7.15 7.32 -1.26
N GLY A 31 -7.51 8.59 -1.47
CA GLY A 31 -8.20 9.43 -0.50
C GLY A 31 -7.25 10.07 0.51
N GLY A 32 -7.80 10.49 1.65
CA GLY A 32 -7.02 11.09 2.73
C GLY A 32 -6.34 10.04 3.61
N ASN A 33 -5.20 10.39 4.21
CA ASN A 33 -4.59 9.52 5.22
C ASN A 33 -5.57 9.32 6.38
N CYS A 34 -5.85 8.07 6.73
CA CYS A 34 -6.62 7.74 7.93
C CYS A 34 -5.73 7.23 9.06
N CYS A 35 -4.73 6.39 8.79
CA CYS A 35 -3.85 5.88 9.83
C CYS A 35 -2.40 5.87 9.38
N ASP A 36 -1.54 6.18 10.35
CA ASP A 36 -0.09 6.08 10.28
C ASP A 36 0.45 5.47 11.58
N ALA A 37 1.78 5.33 11.69
CA ALA A 37 2.40 4.66 12.83
C ALA A 37 2.21 5.41 14.16
N THR A 38 1.77 6.67 14.10
CA THR A 38 1.63 7.59 15.23
C THR A 38 0.18 7.92 15.58
N GLY A 39 -0.75 7.74 14.64
CA GLY A 39 -2.09 8.29 14.75
C GLY A 39 -3.17 7.55 13.96
N ARG A 40 -4.41 7.90 14.30
CA ARG A 40 -5.64 7.27 13.81
C ARG A 40 -6.68 8.33 13.49
N CYS A 41 -7.46 8.11 12.43
CA CYS A 41 -8.59 8.98 12.10
C CYS A 41 -9.74 8.80 13.10
N GLY A 42 -10.54 9.84 13.32
CA GLY A 42 -11.44 9.94 14.49
C GLY A 42 -12.45 8.80 14.68
N SER A 43 -13.01 8.24 13.60
CA SER A 43 -13.94 7.10 13.66
C SER A 43 -13.26 5.74 13.51
N HIS A 44 -11.94 5.69 13.73
CA HIS A 44 -10.99 4.62 13.46
C HIS A 44 -11.59 3.22 13.15
N PRO A 45 -11.30 2.64 11.97
CA PRO A 45 -12.04 1.48 11.47
C PRO A 45 -11.58 0.12 12.04
N MET A 46 -10.67 0.08 13.00
CA MET A 46 -10.10 -1.18 13.49
C MET A 46 -9.86 -1.20 15.00
N SER A 47 -9.62 -2.41 15.52
CA SER A 47 -9.21 -2.67 16.89
C SER A 47 -7.79 -2.20 17.19
N ASP A 48 -7.46 -2.04 18.47
CA ASP A 48 -6.10 -1.70 18.91
C ASP A 48 -5.08 -2.77 18.52
N ASP A 49 -5.44 -4.05 18.65
CA ASP A 49 -4.58 -5.17 18.30
C ASP A 49 -4.27 -5.21 16.80
N LEU A 50 -5.25 -4.87 15.96
CA LEU A 50 -5.02 -4.77 14.51
C LEU A 50 -4.17 -3.56 14.15
N PHE A 51 -4.39 -2.42 14.82
CA PHE A 51 -3.58 -1.23 14.63
C PHE A 51 -2.10 -1.45 14.98
N GLU A 52 -1.81 -2.09 16.12
CA GLU A 52 -0.42 -2.41 16.49
C GLU A 52 0.23 -3.40 15.50
N ALA A 53 -0.53 -4.35 14.98
CA ALA A 53 -0.02 -5.25 13.95
C ALA A 53 0.30 -4.52 12.62
N PHE A 54 -0.50 -3.52 12.24
CA PHE A 54 -0.18 -2.62 11.12
C PHE A 54 1.05 -1.77 11.40
N LYS A 55 1.22 -1.26 12.62
CA LYS A 55 2.42 -0.51 13.03
C LYS A 55 3.69 -1.32 12.86
N GLU A 56 3.69 -2.57 13.29
CA GLU A 56 4.86 -3.44 13.10
C GLU A 56 5.16 -3.68 11.61
N TRP A 57 4.12 -3.88 10.80
CA TRP A 57 4.26 -4.08 9.36
C TRP A 57 4.80 -2.83 8.65
N ILE A 58 4.28 -1.63 8.95
CA ILE A 58 4.76 -0.41 8.32
C ILE A 58 6.15 -0.01 8.84
N PHE A 59 6.49 -0.35 10.09
CA PHE A 59 7.83 -0.12 10.61
C PHE A 59 8.89 -0.94 9.87
N GLU A 60 8.57 -2.16 9.43
CA GLU A 60 9.44 -2.97 8.56
C GLU A 60 9.76 -2.25 7.25
N PHE A 61 8.75 -1.60 6.65
CA PHE A 61 8.91 -0.81 5.43
C PHE A 61 9.75 0.46 5.64
N GLU A 62 9.41 1.26 6.66
CA GLU A 62 10.09 2.52 7.00
C GLU A 62 11.56 2.31 7.43
N SER A 63 11.86 1.15 8.03
CA SER A 63 13.22 0.81 8.47
C SER A 63 14.04 0.04 7.42
N ALA A 64 13.45 -0.28 6.27
CA ALA A 64 14.15 -1.00 5.21
C ALA A 64 15.30 -0.16 4.64
N SER A 65 16.41 -0.83 4.35
CA SER A 65 17.61 -0.18 3.83
C SER A 65 17.48 0.11 2.35
N TRP A 66 18.03 1.23 1.90
CA TRP A 66 18.12 1.56 0.48
C TRP A 66 19.43 1.05 -0.10
N ARG A 67 19.36 0.36 -1.25
CA ARG A 67 20.55 0.07 -2.04
C ARG A 67 21.12 1.39 -2.57
N PRO A 68 22.41 1.69 -2.32
CA PRO A 68 23.03 2.90 -2.85
C PRO A 68 22.96 2.97 -4.37
N LEU A 69 22.90 4.20 -4.88
CA LEU A 69 23.13 4.48 -6.29
C LEU A 69 24.55 4.06 -6.66
N GLU A 70 24.73 2.94 -7.34
CA GLU A 70 26.02 2.61 -7.94
C GLU A 70 26.14 3.35 -9.28
N ALA A 71 27.16 4.18 -9.42
CA ALA A 71 27.59 4.64 -10.74
C ALA A 71 28.20 3.42 -11.44
N ASN A 72 27.64 3.03 -12.59
CA ASN A 72 28.25 2.00 -13.42
C ASN A 72 29.68 2.47 -13.77
N GLY A 73 30.68 1.70 -13.35
CA GLY A 73 32.10 2.07 -13.36
C GLY A 73 32.78 2.15 -14.72
N ASP A 74 32.08 2.51 -15.80
CA ASP A 74 32.70 2.84 -17.09
C ASP A 74 32.32 4.27 -17.50
N SER A 75 33.32 5.15 -17.44
CA SER A 75 33.20 6.61 -17.39
C SER A 75 32.93 7.31 -18.74
N ASP A 76 32.53 6.61 -19.80
CA ASP A 76 32.44 7.22 -21.14
C ASP A 76 31.02 7.30 -21.76
N ASP A 77 29.98 6.80 -21.09
CA ASP A 77 28.60 6.83 -21.62
C ASP A 77 27.61 7.52 -20.67
N TRP A 78 27.85 8.81 -20.40
CA TRP A 78 27.01 9.65 -19.53
C TRP A 78 25.55 9.79 -20.02
N GLU A 79 25.26 9.53 -21.30
CA GLU A 79 23.90 9.50 -21.85
C GLU A 79 23.15 8.20 -21.50
N ARG A 80 23.86 7.08 -21.29
CA ARG A 80 23.27 5.80 -20.82
C ARG A 80 23.29 5.62 -19.31
N HIS A 81 24.05 6.43 -18.58
CA HIS A 81 24.02 6.49 -17.11
C HIS A 81 22.82 7.29 -16.60
N ALA A 82 21.61 6.85 -16.95
CA ALA A 82 20.46 7.20 -16.14
C ALA A 82 20.73 6.60 -14.74
N LEU A 83 20.85 7.44 -13.72
CA LEU A 83 20.95 7.00 -12.33
C LEU A 83 19.83 5.98 -12.09
N LYS A 84 20.20 4.71 -11.84
CA LYS A 84 19.20 3.70 -11.46
C LYS A 84 18.57 4.18 -10.16
N GLU A 85 17.27 4.38 -10.10
CA GLU A 85 16.61 4.84 -8.86
C GLU A 85 17.02 3.95 -7.67
N PRO A 86 17.21 4.55 -6.47
CA PRO A 86 17.59 3.77 -5.31
C PRO A 86 16.51 2.71 -5.05
N GLU A 87 16.93 1.48 -4.76
CA GLU A 87 16.03 0.34 -4.62
C GLU A 87 15.90 -0.03 -3.14
N LEU A 88 14.67 -0.10 -2.64
CA LEU A 88 14.43 -0.53 -1.27
C LEU A 88 14.74 -2.02 -1.13
N ILE A 89 15.57 -2.38 -0.16
CA ILE A 89 15.95 -3.76 0.13
C ILE A 89 14.92 -4.32 1.12
N LEU A 90 13.92 -5.01 0.57
CA LEU A 90 12.84 -5.63 1.33
C LEU A 90 12.51 -7.00 0.74
N ASP A 91 12.14 -7.97 1.57
CA ASP A 91 11.51 -9.21 1.09
C ASP A 91 10.05 -8.90 0.72
N TRP A 92 9.87 -8.39 -0.50
CA TRP A 92 8.57 -7.98 -1.02
C TRP A 92 7.51 -9.08 -0.92
N ASN A 93 7.88 -10.35 -1.12
CA ASN A 93 6.92 -11.46 -1.06
C ASN A 93 6.36 -11.63 0.35
N SER A 94 7.25 -11.70 1.34
CA SER A 94 6.84 -11.82 2.76
C SER A 94 6.10 -10.57 3.23
N PHE A 95 6.57 -9.39 2.82
CA PHE A 95 5.95 -8.11 3.14
C PHE A 95 4.51 -7.99 2.60
N HIS A 96 4.29 -8.34 1.33
CA HIS A 96 2.95 -8.33 0.74
C HIS A 96 2.04 -9.41 1.33
N ALA A 97 2.56 -10.59 1.65
CA ALA A 97 1.79 -11.64 2.30
C ALA A 97 1.26 -11.17 3.66
N ARG A 98 2.11 -10.51 4.47
CA ARG A 98 1.71 -9.92 5.75
C ARG A 98 0.70 -8.79 5.57
N GLY A 99 0.95 -7.87 4.63
CA GLY A 99 0.03 -6.76 4.34
C GLY A 99 -1.37 -7.24 3.92
N LEU A 100 -1.45 -8.27 3.07
CA LEU A 100 -2.72 -8.88 2.67
C LEU A 100 -3.44 -9.57 3.82
N GLU A 101 -2.71 -10.24 4.72
CA GLU A 101 -3.30 -10.84 5.90
C GLU A 101 -3.91 -9.79 6.84
N LEU A 102 -3.20 -8.68 7.06
CA LEU A 102 -3.72 -7.56 7.84
C LEU A 102 -4.94 -6.91 7.16
N ALA A 103 -4.93 -6.78 5.83
CA ALA A 103 -6.09 -6.29 5.08
C ALA A 103 -7.31 -7.21 5.20
N ARG A 104 -7.12 -8.54 5.27
CA ARG A 104 -8.20 -9.50 5.57
C ARG A 104 -8.76 -9.32 6.97
N ARG A 105 -7.91 -9.17 7.97
CA ARG A 105 -8.34 -8.88 9.35
C ARG A 105 -9.13 -7.57 9.41
N LEU A 106 -8.66 -6.53 8.73
CA LEU A 106 -9.38 -5.26 8.62
C LEU A 106 -10.76 -5.46 7.99
N LYS A 107 -10.83 -6.20 6.87
CA LYS A 107 -12.09 -6.51 6.20
C LYS A 107 -13.08 -7.23 7.11
N ALA A 108 -12.60 -8.16 7.93
CA ALA A 108 -13.43 -8.87 8.91
C ALA A 108 -14.00 -7.94 9.99
N GLU A 109 -13.24 -6.94 10.45
CA GLU A 109 -13.70 -5.98 11.47
C GLU A 109 -14.69 -4.95 10.92
N VAL A 110 -14.45 -4.43 9.71
CA VAL A 110 -15.29 -3.38 9.10
C VAL A 110 -16.54 -3.93 8.40
N GLY A 111 -16.50 -5.21 8.00
CA GLY A 111 -17.59 -5.89 7.30
C GLY A 111 -18.03 -5.16 6.02
N ALA A 112 -19.33 -5.17 5.76
CA ALA A 112 -19.93 -4.57 4.57
C ALA A 112 -19.96 -3.02 4.59
N ASN A 113 -19.57 -2.38 5.71
CA ASN A 113 -19.58 -0.91 5.82
C ASN A 113 -18.50 -0.25 4.96
N PHE A 114 -17.43 -0.99 4.65
CA PHE A 114 -16.31 -0.51 3.86
C PHE A 114 -15.91 -1.52 2.80
N ARG A 115 -15.52 -1.01 1.63
CA ARG A 115 -14.69 -1.75 0.70
C ARG A 115 -13.25 -1.71 1.21
N VAL A 116 -12.53 -2.83 1.17
CA VAL A 116 -11.11 -2.87 1.57
C VAL A 116 -10.27 -3.30 0.38
N VAL A 117 -9.25 -2.52 0.08
CA VAL A 117 -8.35 -2.78 -1.02
C VAL A 117 -6.91 -2.70 -0.53
N TYR A 118 -6.07 -3.61 -1.01
CA TYR A 118 -4.62 -3.57 -0.83
C TYR A 118 -3.98 -3.01 -2.09
N GLU A 119 -3.07 -2.05 -1.92
CA GLU A 119 -2.28 -1.48 -3.00
C GLU A 119 -0.78 -1.60 -2.70
N LYS A 120 -0.02 -2.02 -3.70
CA LYS A 120 1.44 -2.09 -3.59
C LYS A 120 2.06 -0.68 -3.57
N PRO A 121 3.10 -0.45 -2.76
CA PRO A 121 3.78 0.84 -2.69
C PRO A 121 4.55 1.13 -3.99
N MET A 122 4.84 2.40 -4.23
CA MET A 122 5.56 2.86 -5.42
C MET A 122 6.97 2.28 -5.52
N GLU A 123 7.56 1.94 -4.38
CA GLU A 123 8.90 1.42 -4.19
C GLU A 123 9.06 -0.05 -4.56
N ASP A 124 7.97 -0.83 -4.65
CA ASP A 124 8.06 -2.21 -5.14
C ASP A 124 8.45 -2.20 -6.64
N PRO A 125 9.61 -2.78 -7.03
CA PRO A 125 10.01 -2.87 -8.44
C PRO A 125 8.98 -3.61 -9.30
N GLN A 126 8.17 -4.47 -8.68
CA GLN A 126 7.10 -5.25 -9.31
C GLN A 126 5.71 -4.71 -8.97
N ARG A 127 5.58 -3.44 -8.57
CA ARG A 127 4.30 -2.88 -8.11
C ARG A 127 3.16 -3.08 -9.09
N ARG A 128 3.44 -2.99 -10.40
CA ARG A 128 2.43 -3.10 -11.47
C ARG A 128 1.88 -4.53 -11.66
N ILE A 129 2.51 -5.53 -11.06
CA ILE A 129 2.03 -6.91 -11.08
C ILE A 129 1.05 -7.09 -9.92
N ASP A 130 -0.22 -7.30 -10.26
CA ASP A 130 -1.34 -7.42 -9.32
C ASP A 130 -1.34 -6.28 -8.27
N GLU A 131 -1.09 -5.06 -8.75
CA GLU A 131 -0.91 -3.84 -7.95
C GLU A 131 -2.04 -3.62 -6.95
N TRP A 132 -3.26 -3.90 -7.39
CA TRP A 132 -4.48 -3.55 -6.69
C TRP A 132 -5.34 -4.78 -6.46
N ARG A 133 -5.62 -5.08 -5.18
CA ARG A 133 -6.29 -6.33 -4.78
C ARG A 133 -7.41 -6.04 -3.79
N GLU A 134 -8.64 -6.35 -4.16
CA GLU A 134 -9.78 -6.20 -3.26
C GLU A 134 -9.92 -7.40 -2.33
N ILE A 135 -10.22 -7.12 -1.07
CA ILE A 135 -10.56 -8.13 -0.08
C ILE A 135 -12.09 -8.16 0.08
N ARG A 136 -12.69 -9.30 -0.26
CA ARG A 136 -14.15 -9.50 -0.20
C ARG A 136 -14.60 -9.90 1.20
N ASP A 137 -15.92 -9.84 1.42
CA ASP A 137 -16.53 -10.17 2.73
C ASP A 137 -16.27 -11.63 3.16
N ASP A 138 -16.02 -12.54 2.22
CA ASP A 138 -15.66 -13.94 2.49
C ASP A 138 -14.15 -14.15 2.72
N GLY A 139 -13.36 -13.07 2.73
CA GLY A 139 -11.91 -13.09 2.87
C GLY A 139 -11.14 -13.43 1.58
N SER A 140 -11.84 -13.68 0.48
CA SER A 140 -11.20 -13.89 -0.82
C SER A 140 -10.51 -12.62 -1.32
N VAL A 141 -9.41 -12.81 -2.05
CA VAL A 141 -8.60 -11.73 -2.62
C VAL A 141 -8.75 -11.75 -4.12
N VAL A 142 -9.23 -10.65 -4.69
CA VAL A 142 -9.46 -10.51 -6.13
C VAL A 142 -8.54 -9.44 -6.68
N VAL A 143 -7.74 -9.80 -7.69
CA VAL A 143 -6.93 -8.82 -8.43
C VAL A 143 -7.87 -7.94 -9.24
N LEU A 144 -7.69 -6.63 -9.13
CA LEU A 144 -8.44 -5.64 -9.89
C LEU A 144 -7.62 -5.25 -11.13
N SER A 145 -8.24 -5.26 -12.30
CA SER A 145 -7.66 -4.71 -13.51
C SER A 145 -7.58 -3.17 -13.40
N GLY A 146 -6.36 -2.64 -13.47
CA GLY A 146 -6.00 -1.24 -13.70
C GLY A 146 -6.75 -0.16 -12.91
N ARG A 147 -6.03 0.55 -12.04
CA ARG A 147 -6.48 1.85 -11.49
C ARG A 147 -6.72 2.91 -12.57
N PHE A 148 -6.06 2.74 -13.73
CA PHE A 148 -6.07 3.61 -14.90
C PHE A 148 -6.27 2.82 -16.20
N GLU A 149 -7.30 1.97 -16.29
CA GLU A 149 -7.74 1.57 -17.64
C GLU A 149 -8.26 2.82 -18.35
N SER A 150 -7.41 3.42 -19.19
CA SER A 150 -7.82 4.42 -20.17
C SER A 150 -8.98 3.83 -20.94
N SER A 151 -10.13 4.49 -20.90
CA SER A 151 -11.08 4.35 -22.00
C SER A 151 -10.31 4.69 -23.28
N ASN A 152 -10.19 3.72 -24.19
CA ASN A 152 -9.61 3.89 -25.52
C ASN A 152 -10.20 5.12 -26.24
#